data_AF-A0A021VT21-F1
#
_entry.id   AF-A0A021VT21-F1
#
_cell.length_a   1.000
_cell.length_b   1.000
_cell.length_c   1.000
_cell.angle_alpha   90.00
_cell.angle_beta   90.00
_cell.angle_gamma   90.00
#
_symmetry.space_group_name_H-M   'P 1'
#
loop_
_entity.id
_entity.type
_entity.pdbx_description
1 polymer ?
#
loop_
_entity_poly.entity_id
_entity_poly.type
_entity_poly.pdbx_seq_one_letter_code
_entity_poly.pdbx_strand_id
1 'polypeptide(L)'
;MWPVRTRVLGLPLVGHDSLVGDEARMRHRLLGVLPVVDASGPDLARSAAARAVSEMCFVPAAALDPRVTWSPVSEAEAVGTVEVLGHRHELTVRVDAEGRLLRGTMPRWASVDGGPWQLHPFGAVCAEEWTVDGVTVPRVVVGGYGAGESFHTDGAFIRLVVDAAAYR
;
A
#
# COMPACT_ATOMS: atom_id res chain seq x y z
N MET A 1 0.27 -9.32 -8.66
CA MET A 1 0.01 -8.47 -9.85
C MET A 1 -1.28 -7.71 -9.60
N TRP A 2 -1.31 -6.43 -9.96
CA TRP A 2 -2.43 -5.50 -9.76
C TRP A 2 -2.88 -4.96 -11.12
N PRO A 3 -3.90 -5.54 -11.77
CA PRO A 3 -4.45 -4.98 -12.99
C PRO A 3 -5.22 -3.69 -12.69
N VAL A 4 -5.09 -2.70 -13.57
CA VAL A 4 -5.73 -1.38 -13.43
C VAL A 4 -6.58 -1.12 -14.67
N ARG A 5 -7.81 -0.67 -14.45
CA ARG A 5 -8.67 -0.05 -15.47
C ARG A 5 -9.26 1.21 -14.86
N THR A 6 -8.91 2.36 -15.41
CA THR A 6 -9.38 3.67 -14.96
C THR A 6 -9.59 4.59 -16.16
N ARG A 7 -9.87 5.88 -15.90
CA ARG A 7 -9.96 6.92 -16.93
C ARG A 7 -9.16 8.15 -16.49
N VAL A 8 -8.46 8.78 -17.42
CA VAL A 8 -7.81 10.08 -17.24
C VAL A 8 -8.44 11.04 -18.23
N LEU A 9 -9.03 12.15 -17.74
CA LEU A 9 -9.79 13.10 -18.57
C LEU A 9 -10.86 12.41 -19.45
N GLY A 10 -11.51 11.38 -18.92
CA GLY A 10 -12.54 10.59 -19.61
C GLY A 10 -12.01 9.48 -20.53
N LEU A 11 -10.72 9.47 -20.86
CA LEU A 11 -10.09 8.50 -21.74
C LEU A 11 -9.68 7.24 -20.97
N PRO A 12 -10.00 6.02 -21.44
CA PRO A 12 -9.57 4.77 -20.84
C PRO A 12 -8.06 4.70 -20.60
N LEU A 13 -7.65 4.37 -19.38
CA LEU A 13 -6.30 4.01 -19.01
C LEU A 13 -6.33 2.57 -18.49
N VAL A 14 -5.59 1.68 -19.14
CA VAL A 14 -5.49 0.28 -18.74
C VAL A 14 -4.04 -0.09 -18.49
N GLY A 15 -3.79 -0.93 -17.51
CA GLY A 15 -2.43 -1.24 -17.11
C GLY A 15 -2.35 -2.30 -16.05
N HIS A 16 -1.15 -2.47 -15.52
CA HIS A 16 -0.92 -3.22 -14.31
C HIS A 16 0.35 -2.74 -13.61
N ASP A 17 0.37 -3.00 -12.31
CA ASP A 17 1.58 -2.98 -11.52
C ASP A 17 1.88 -4.39 -11.05
N SER A 18 3.16 -4.77 -11.00
CA SER A 18 3.57 -6.08 -10.54
C SER A 18 4.88 -6.01 -9.78
N LEU A 19 5.02 -6.94 -8.84
CA LEU A 19 6.28 -7.32 -8.23
C LEU A 19 6.30 -8.85 -8.29
N VAL A 20 7.28 -9.43 -8.98
CA VAL A 20 7.45 -10.88 -9.12
C VAL A 20 8.93 -11.20 -8.87
N GLY A 21 9.20 -11.99 -7.82
CA GLY A 21 10.56 -12.07 -7.31
C GLY A 21 11.04 -10.69 -6.86
N ASP A 22 12.17 -10.25 -7.41
CA ASP A 22 12.78 -8.93 -7.20
C ASP A 22 12.47 -7.93 -8.34
N GLU A 23 11.70 -8.32 -9.35
CA GLU A 23 11.37 -7.47 -10.47
C GLU A 23 10.02 -6.76 -10.28
N ALA A 24 10.05 -5.42 -10.19
CA ALA A 24 8.85 -4.62 -10.27
C ALA A 24 8.67 -3.98 -11.65
N ARG A 25 7.39 -3.89 -12.05
CA ARG A 25 6.98 -3.28 -13.31
C ARG A 25 5.69 -2.52 -13.16
N MET A 26 5.65 -1.31 -13.71
CA MET A 26 4.44 -0.52 -13.91
C MET A 26 4.26 -0.28 -15.40
N ARG A 27 3.12 -0.68 -15.94
CA ARG A 27 2.79 -0.47 -17.36
C ARG A 27 1.37 0.02 -17.50
N HIS A 28 1.20 1.24 -18.00
CA HIS A 28 -0.10 1.86 -18.21
C HIS A 28 -0.19 2.42 -19.63
N ARG A 29 -1.29 2.15 -20.31
CA ARG A 29 -1.57 2.57 -21.69
C ARG A 29 -2.88 3.33 -21.77
N LEU A 30 -2.84 4.52 -22.38
CA LEU A 30 -4.01 5.29 -22.73
C LEU A 30 -4.68 4.69 -23.98
N LEU A 31 -6.00 4.58 -23.97
CA LEU A 31 -6.81 3.90 -25.00
C LEU A 31 -6.39 2.45 -25.26
N GLY A 32 -5.61 1.84 -24.36
CA GLY A 32 -5.03 0.50 -24.54
C GLY A 32 -3.84 0.43 -25.50
N VAL A 33 -3.44 1.54 -26.13
CA VAL A 33 -2.40 1.55 -27.17
C VAL A 33 -1.19 2.39 -26.76
N LEU A 34 -1.42 3.66 -26.42
CA LEU A 34 -0.36 4.66 -26.20
C LEU A 34 0.25 4.48 -24.79
N PRO A 35 1.53 4.10 -24.65
CA PRO A 35 2.15 3.95 -23.33
C PRO A 35 2.28 5.32 -22.66
N VAL A 36 1.80 5.44 -21.43
CA VAL A 36 1.96 6.65 -20.59
C VAL A 36 2.82 6.40 -19.36
N VAL A 37 2.91 5.14 -18.91
CA VAL A 37 3.88 4.68 -17.91
C VAL A 37 4.47 3.36 -18.42
N ASP A 38 5.79 3.27 -18.50
CA ASP A 38 6.54 2.01 -18.60
C ASP A 38 7.77 2.18 -17.72
N ALA A 39 7.70 1.65 -16.51
CA ALA A 39 8.73 1.78 -15.50
C ALA A 39 9.10 0.42 -14.94
N SER A 40 10.40 0.24 -14.69
CA SER A 40 11.00 -0.93 -14.06
C SER A 40 12.33 -0.52 -13.42
N GLY A 41 12.85 -1.37 -12.54
CA GLY A 41 14.18 -1.19 -11.96
C GLY A 41 14.20 -1.34 -10.43
N PRO A 42 15.39 -1.27 -9.83
CA PRO A 42 15.59 -1.57 -8.41
C PRO A 42 14.84 -0.60 -7.48
N ASP A 43 14.80 0.70 -7.81
CA ASP A 43 14.04 1.68 -7.03
C ASP A 43 12.54 1.37 -7.02
N LEU A 44 12.00 0.98 -8.18
CA LEU A 44 10.60 0.59 -8.28
C LEU A 44 10.33 -0.71 -7.52
N ALA A 45 11.26 -1.67 -7.54
CA ALA A 45 11.17 -2.92 -6.78
C ALA A 45 11.08 -2.65 -5.28
N ARG A 46 11.97 -1.81 -4.75
CA ARG A 46 11.94 -1.38 -3.35
C ARG A 46 10.64 -0.65 -2.99
N SER A 47 10.14 0.21 -3.87
CA SER A 47 8.86 0.90 -3.65
C SER A 47 7.67 -0.05 -3.66
N ALA A 48 7.67 -1.04 -4.56
CA ALA A 48 6.64 -2.05 -4.68
C ALA A 48 6.65 -3.03 -3.49
N ALA A 49 7.83 -3.37 -2.95
CA ALA A 49 7.96 -4.14 -1.72
C ALA A 49 7.31 -3.42 -0.54
N ALA A 50 7.61 -2.13 -0.35
CA ALA A 50 6.97 -1.32 0.68
C ALA A 50 5.44 -1.23 0.49
N ARG A 51 4.96 -1.13 -0.76
CA ARG A 51 3.52 -1.19 -1.06
C ARG A 51 2.92 -2.51 -0.59
N ALA A 52 3.54 -3.64 -0.91
CA ALA A 52 3.06 -4.95 -0.46
C ALA A 52 2.95 -5.06 1.07
N VAL A 53 3.91 -4.50 1.81
CA VAL A 53 3.85 -4.39 3.28
C VAL A 53 2.65 -3.54 3.71
N SER A 54 2.45 -2.35 3.12
CA SER A 54 1.30 -1.50 3.48
C SER A 54 -0.06 -2.11 3.13
N GLU A 55 -0.14 -2.94 2.09
CA GLU A 55 -1.36 -3.60 1.62
C GLU A 55 -1.69 -4.89 2.40
N MET A 56 -0.86 -5.29 3.38
CA MET A 56 -1.17 -6.42 4.26
C MET A 56 -2.51 -6.27 5.00
N CYS A 57 -3.03 -5.05 5.13
CA CYS A 57 -4.37 -4.81 5.68
C CYS A 57 -5.49 -5.51 4.88
N PHE A 58 -5.30 -5.76 3.58
CA PHE A 58 -6.25 -6.51 2.74
C PHE A 58 -6.03 -8.02 2.78
N VAL A 59 -4.91 -8.49 3.36
CA VAL A 59 -4.61 -9.91 3.57
C VAL A 59 -4.10 -10.09 5.01
N PRO A 60 -4.96 -9.96 6.03
CA PRO A 60 -4.53 -9.87 7.43
C PRO A 60 -3.69 -11.05 7.91
N ALA A 61 -3.90 -12.24 7.34
CA ALA A 61 -3.08 -13.42 7.63
C ALA A 61 -1.58 -13.21 7.32
N ALA A 62 -1.22 -12.32 6.38
CA ALA A 62 0.16 -11.97 6.09
C ALA A 62 0.86 -11.30 7.29
N ALA A 63 0.12 -10.61 8.17
CA ALA A 63 0.66 -10.03 9.39
C ALA A 63 1.09 -11.07 10.43
N LEU A 64 0.65 -12.33 10.28
CA LEU A 64 0.98 -13.46 11.15
C LEU A 64 2.16 -14.29 10.60
N ASP A 65 2.71 -13.90 9.45
CA ASP A 65 3.88 -14.59 8.89
C ASP A 65 5.05 -14.52 9.89
N PRO A 66 5.78 -15.63 10.15
CA PRO A 66 6.89 -15.66 11.12
C PRO A 66 8.03 -14.68 10.81
N ARG A 67 8.11 -14.16 9.58
CA ARG A 67 9.08 -13.12 9.18
C ARG A 67 8.68 -11.72 9.67
N VAL A 68 7.43 -11.53 10.07
CA VAL A 68 6.95 -10.27 10.65
C VAL A 68 7.18 -10.31 12.15
N THR A 69 7.99 -9.38 12.65
CA THR A 69 8.18 -9.19 14.10
C THR A 69 7.41 -7.97 14.58
N TRP A 70 6.68 -8.13 15.67
CA TRP A 70 5.84 -7.09 16.23
C TRP A 70 6.44 -6.56 17.54
N SER A 71 6.53 -5.23 17.66
CA SER A 71 6.93 -4.52 18.87
C SER A 71 5.79 -3.63 19.34
N PRO A 72 5.36 -3.72 20.61
CA PRO A 72 4.31 -2.85 21.13
C PRO A 72 4.82 -1.42 21.30
N VAL A 73 3.98 -0.44 21.00
CA VAL A 73 4.23 0.99 21.28
C VAL A 73 3.28 1.49 22.37
N SER A 74 2.01 1.08 22.31
CA SER A 74 0.97 1.33 23.32
C SER A 74 -0.11 0.26 23.24
N GLU A 75 -1.18 0.37 24.04
CA GLU A 75 -2.34 -0.53 23.94
C GLU A 75 -3.02 -0.48 22.55
N ALA A 76 -2.93 0.66 21.87
CA ALA A 76 -3.59 0.90 20.58
C ALA A 76 -2.62 0.91 19.40
N GLU A 77 -1.30 0.74 19.62
CA GLU A 77 -0.30 0.93 18.57
C GLU A 77 0.84 -0.08 18.66
N ALA A 78 1.24 -0.62 17.52
CA ALA A 78 2.37 -1.54 17.39
C ALA A 78 3.14 -1.29 16.10
N VAL A 79 4.42 -1.65 16.08
CA VAL A 79 5.28 -1.61 14.89
C VAL A 79 5.53 -3.03 14.41
N GLY A 80 5.06 -3.33 13.21
CA GLY A 80 5.39 -4.55 12.48
C GLY A 80 6.65 -4.31 11.65
N THR A 81 7.64 -5.16 11.81
CA THR A 81 8.89 -5.13 11.04
C THR A 81 8.97 -6.36 10.15
N VAL A 82 9.33 -6.17 8.89
CA VAL A 82 9.60 -7.27 7.96
C VAL A 82 10.71 -6.92 6.98
N GLU A 83 11.51 -7.90 6.57
CA GLU A 83 12.47 -7.75 5.49
C GLU A 83 11.89 -8.27 4.17
N VAL A 84 11.88 -7.41 3.15
CA VAL A 84 11.40 -7.75 1.80
C VAL A 84 12.42 -7.23 0.80
N LEU A 85 12.92 -8.12 -0.06
CA LEU A 85 13.96 -7.81 -1.06
C LEU A 85 15.23 -7.16 -0.47
N GLY A 86 15.69 -7.64 0.69
CA GLY A 86 16.89 -7.10 1.36
C GLY A 86 16.67 -5.71 1.99
N HIS A 87 15.43 -5.23 2.05
CA HIS A 87 15.08 -3.97 2.69
C HIS A 87 14.19 -4.20 3.91
N ARG A 88 14.61 -3.62 5.04
CA ARG A 88 13.80 -3.56 6.25
C ARG A 88 12.67 -2.56 6.07
N HIS A 89 11.45 -2.98 6.36
CA HIS A 89 10.24 -2.15 6.36
C HIS A 89 9.63 -2.17 7.76
N GLU A 90 9.23 -0.98 8.24
CA GLU A 90 8.57 -0.79 9.52
C GLU A 90 7.20 -0.15 9.27
N LEU A 91 6.15 -0.87 9.65
CA LEU A 91 4.76 -0.44 9.54
C LEU A 91 4.19 -0.24 10.94
N THR A 92 3.96 1.00 11.31
CA THR A 92 3.20 1.35 12.51
C THR A 92 1.72 1.18 12.21
N VAL A 93 1.03 0.35 13.00
CA VAL A 93 -0.43 0.17 12.91
C VAL A 93 -1.08 0.71 14.17
N ARG A 94 -2.24 1.34 14.00
CA ARG A 94 -3.09 1.79 15.10
C ARG A 94 -4.46 1.13 15.01
N VAL A 95 -4.92 0.61 16.13
CA VAL A 95 -6.24 -0.03 16.29
C VAL A 95 -7.10 0.71 17.31
N ASP A 96 -8.41 0.47 17.32
CA ASP A 96 -9.29 0.84 18.45
C ASP A 96 -9.35 -0.27 19.52
N ALA A 97 -10.17 -0.06 20.55
CA ALA A 97 -10.30 -0.97 21.69
C ALA A 97 -10.85 -2.34 21.30
N GLU A 98 -11.60 -2.41 20.20
CA GLU A 98 -12.16 -3.63 19.64
C GLU A 98 -11.20 -4.32 18.66
N GLY A 99 -10.02 -3.73 18.42
CA GLY A 99 -8.98 -4.28 17.54
C GLY A 99 -9.16 -3.93 16.06
N ARG A 100 -10.13 -3.06 15.70
CA ARG A 100 -10.30 -2.62 14.31
C ARG A 100 -9.13 -1.75 13.90
N LEU A 101 -8.58 -2.03 12.72
CA LEU A 101 -7.51 -1.23 12.12
C LEU A 101 -8.02 0.16 11.76
N LEU A 102 -7.40 1.19 12.35
CA LEU A 102 -7.73 2.59 12.08
C LEU A 102 -6.74 3.21 11.08
N ARG A 103 -5.45 2.90 11.23
CA ARG A 103 -4.39 3.56 10.47
C ARG A 103 -3.15 2.67 10.35
N GLY A 104 -2.47 2.79 9.20
CA GLY A 104 -1.11 2.28 9.00
C GLY A 104 -0.20 3.41 8.51
N THR A 105 1.03 3.48 9.01
CA THR A 105 2.07 4.39 8.52
C THR A 105 3.43 3.76 8.43
N MET A 106 4.19 4.17 7.43
CA MET A 106 5.56 3.75 7.24
C MET A 106 6.35 4.78 6.43
N PRO A 107 7.69 4.81 6.55
CA PRO A 107 8.52 5.43 5.53
C PRO A 107 8.48 4.57 4.25
N ARG A 108 8.13 5.17 3.12
CA ARG A 108 8.06 4.49 1.82
C ARG A 108 9.07 5.09 0.85
N TRP A 109 9.89 4.23 0.25
CA TRP A 109 10.80 4.60 -0.84
C TRP A 109 9.98 4.96 -2.08
N ALA A 110 10.11 6.19 -2.57
CA ALA A 110 9.36 6.68 -3.71
C ALA A 110 10.05 7.89 -4.36
N SER A 111 9.71 8.13 -5.63
CA SER A 111 9.86 9.43 -6.29
C SER A 111 8.47 10.05 -6.35
N VAL A 112 8.23 11.08 -5.54
CA VAL A 112 6.95 11.81 -5.48
C VAL A 112 7.07 13.04 -6.38
N ASP A 113 6.06 13.28 -7.22
CA ASP A 113 5.98 14.42 -8.14
C ASP A 113 7.22 14.62 -9.04
N GLY A 114 7.87 13.52 -9.44
CA GLY A 114 9.08 13.54 -10.26
C GLY A 114 10.35 13.99 -9.52
N GLY A 115 10.28 14.12 -8.19
CA GLY A 115 11.44 14.38 -7.33
C GLY A 115 12.41 13.19 -7.25
N PRO A 116 13.53 13.33 -6.51
CA PRO A 116 14.48 12.24 -6.32
C PRO A 116 13.85 11.08 -5.55
N TRP A 117 14.38 9.87 -5.76
CA TRP A 117 14.03 8.72 -4.94
C TRP A 117 14.55 8.87 -3.52
N GLN A 118 13.64 8.86 -2.55
CA GLN A 118 13.96 8.94 -1.13
C GLN A 118 12.86 8.31 -0.28
N LEU A 119 13.07 8.23 1.03
CA LEU A 119 12.02 7.83 1.96
C LEU A 119 11.06 9.00 2.18
N HIS A 120 9.78 8.75 1.97
CA HIS A 120 8.70 9.68 2.27
C HIS A 120 7.79 9.11 3.36
N PRO A 121 7.23 9.93 4.27
CA PRO A 121 6.14 9.48 5.11
C PRO A 121 4.99 9.01 4.22
N PHE A 122 4.48 7.82 4.48
CA PHE A 122 3.36 7.25 3.75
C PHE A 122 2.40 6.63 4.76
N GLY A 123 1.12 6.69 4.46
CA GLY A 123 0.13 6.05 5.31
C GLY A 123 -1.23 5.91 4.67
N ALA A 124 -2.09 5.26 5.43
CA ALA A 124 -3.46 5.04 5.08
C ALA A 124 -4.37 5.07 6.31
N VAL A 125 -5.56 5.65 6.16
CA VAL A 125 -6.65 5.57 7.13
C VAL A 125 -7.67 4.55 6.62
N CYS A 126 -8.08 3.63 7.48
CA CYS A 126 -9.13 2.66 7.23
C CYS A 126 -10.43 3.20 7.83
N ALA A 127 -11.31 3.75 6.99
CA ALA A 127 -12.51 4.45 7.42
C ALA A 127 -13.69 3.50 7.68
N GLU A 128 -13.72 2.38 6.97
CA GLU A 128 -14.76 1.36 7.06
C GLU A 128 -14.11 -0.01 6.96
N GLU A 129 -14.68 -1.01 7.61
CA GLU A 129 -14.27 -2.42 7.52
C GLU A 129 -15.40 -3.29 6.97
N TRP A 130 -15.03 -4.45 6.48
CA TRP A 130 -15.95 -5.44 5.97
C TRP A 130 -15.43 -6.85 6.28
N THR A 131 -16.30 -7.70 6.83
CA THR A 131 -16.02 -9.11 7.06
C THR A 131 -16.56 -9.96 5.92
N VAL A 132 -15.68 -10.78 5.32
CA VAL A 132 -16.02 -11.76 4.29
C VAL A 132 -15.41 -13.09 4.68
N ASP A 133 -16.22 -14.15 4.71
CA ASP A 133 -15.78 -15.52 5.04
C ASP A 133 -14.98 -15.62 6.35
N GLY A 134 -15.34 -14.81 7.35
CA GLY A 134 -14.68 -14.77 8.66
C GLY A 134 -13.40 -13.93 8.73
N VAL A 135 -13.01 -13.25 7.65
CA VAL A 135 -11.85 -12.34 7.61
C VAL A 135 -12.33 -10.91 7.49
N THR A 136 -11.89 -10.06 8.42
CA THR A 136 -12.17 -8.62 8.40
C THR A 136 -11.05 -7.88 7.69
N VAL A 137 -11.41 -7.08 6.70
CA VAL A 137 -10.51 -6.22 5.91
C VAL A 137 -11.06 -4.81 5.85
N PRO A 138 -10.24 -3.77 5.62
CA PRO A 138 -10.77 -2.45 5.40
C PRO A 138 -11.54 -2.39 4.07
N ARG A 139 -12.73 -1.80 4.10
CA ARG A 139 -13.58 -1.55 2.93
C ARG A 139 -13.25 -0.22 2.28
N VAL A 140 -13.06 0.82 3.07
CA VAL A 140 -12.72 2.16 2.59
C VAL A 140 -11.37 2.55 3.15
N VAL A 141 -10.41 2.78 2.25
CA VAL A 141 -9.04 3.18 2.60
C VAL A 141 -8.70 4.49 1.92
N VAL A 142 -8.18 5.45 2.67
CA VAL A 142 -7.64 6.71 2.12
C VAL A 142 -6.15 6.71 2.38
N GLY A 143 -5.36 6.66 1.31
CA GLY A 143 -3.91 6.52 1.36
C GLY A 143 -3.18 7.66 0.66
N GLY A 144 -1.96 7.93 1.12
CA GLY A 144 -1.13 8.95 0.50
C GLY A 144 0.23 9.16 1.12
N TYR A 145 0.91 10.17 0.60
CA TYR A 145 2.18 10.64 1.14
C TYR A 145 1.93 11.79 2.14
N GLY A 146 2.76 11.85 3.17
CA GLY A 146 2.76 12.93 4.14
C GLY A 146 3.65 14.10 3.74
N ALA A 147 3.70 15.08 4.64
CA ALA A 147 4.62 16.21 4.58
C ALA A 147 5.51 16.21 5.83
N GLY A 148 6.77 16.64 5.70
CA GLY A 148 7.74 16.58 6.79
C GLY A 148 8.01 15.13 7.22
N GLU A 149 7.79 14.84 8.50
CA GLU A 149 8.06 13.52 9.11
C GLU A 149 6.80 12.66 9.29
N SER A 150 5.61 13.15 8.91
CA SER A 150 4.34 12.50 9.25
C SER A 150 3.33 12.47 8.11
N PHE A 151 2.53 11.41 8.07
CA PHE A 151 1.40 11.29 7.14
C PHE A 151 0.16 12.01 7.66
N HIS A 152 -0.45 12.82 6.78
CA HIS A 152 -1.75 13.46 6.96
C HIS A 152 -2.64 13.15 5.76
N THR A 153 -3.96 13.04 5.98
CA THR A 153 -4.92 12.74 4.89
C THR A 153 -5.00 13.84 3.84
N ASP A 154 -4.51 15.05 4.13
CA ASP A 154 -4.43 16.14 3.14
C ASP A 154 -3.47 15.83 1.98
N GLY A 155 -2.51 14.93 2.20
CA GLY A 155 -1.63 14.37 1.15
C GLY A 155 -2.15 13.06 0.54
N ALA A 156 -3.43 12.73 0.76
CA ALA A 156 -4.06 11.56 0.15
C ALA A 156 -4.15 11.74 -1.36
N PHE A 157 -3.55 10.82 -2.11
CA PHE A 157 -3.68 10.77 -3.56
C PHE A 157 -4.60 9.61 -4.02
N ILE A 158 -4.99 8.72 -3.11
CA ILE A 158 -5.84 7.58 -3.42
C ILE A 158 -6.91 7.34 -2.36
N ARG A 159 -8.12 7.06 -2.84
CA ARG A 159 -9.22 6.48 -2.06
C ARG A 159 -9.60 5.16 -2.71
N LEU A 160 -9.48 4.08 -1.96
CA LEU A 160 -9.84 2.72 -2.34
C LEU A 160 -11.19 2.37 -1.71
N VAL A 161 -12.05 1.73 -2.50
CA VAL A 161 -13.27 1.08 -2.03
C VAL A 161 -13.20 -0.37 -2.48
N VAL A 162 -13.28 -1.30 -1.53
CA VAL A 162 -13.35 -2.73 -1.80
C VAL A 162 -14.82 -3.07 -2.05
N ASP A 163 -15.15 -3.38 -3.30
CA ASP A 163 -16.50 -3.75 -3.72
C ASP A 163 -16.76 -5.26 -3.59
N ALA A 164 -15.70 -6.07 -3.68
CA ALA A 164 -15.75 -7.51 -3.53
C ALA A 164 -14.43 -8.04 -2.96
N ALA A 165 -14.52 -8.96 -2.01
CA ALA A 165 -13.42 -9.79 -1.55
C ALA A 165 -13.86 -11.25 -1.61
N ALA A 166 -12.92 -12.16 -1.88
CA ALA A 166 -13.14 -13.58 -1.82
C ALA A 166 -11.87 -14.23 -1.32
N TYR A 167 -11.98 -15.07 -0.29
CA TYR A 167 -10.86 -15.87 0.20
C TYR A 167 -11.00 -17.28 -0.41
N ARG A 168 -9.95 -17.79 -1.05
CA ARG A 168 -9.95 -19.07 -1.76
C ARG A 168 -8.77 -19.92 -1.34
#